data_AF-A0A953UCC4-F1
#
_entry.id   AF-A0A953UCC4-F1
#
_cell.length_a   1.000
_cell.length_b   1.000
_cell.length_c   1.000
_cell.angle_alpha   90.00
_cell.angle_beta   90.00
_cell.angle_gamma   90.00
#
_symmetry.space_group_name_H-M   'P 1'
#
loop_
_entity.id
_entity.type
_entity.pdbx_description
1 polymer ?
#
loop_
_entity_poly.entity_id
_entity_poly.type
_entity_poly.pdbx_seq_one_letter_code
_entity_poly.pdbx_strand_id
1 'polypeptide(L)'
;MNWRNMRARSASPRPDIAVRATGAAMAIGGASILLGLKPKYGAAAIIGVLASASPWMHAFWADEDPQARQADMIHFGKNLALLGGALALAGIEEPWPASLGRKKSMVERAKKTAWKVLAA
;
A
#
# COMPACT_ATOMS: atom_id res chain seq x y z
N MET A 1 -12.70 12.35 22.06
CA MET A 1 -12.24 12.55 20.68
C MET A 1 -13.35 13.27 19.89
N ASN A 2 -13.24 14.58 19.64
CA ASN A 2 -14.28 15.37 18.95
C ASN A 2 -13.91 15.54 17.47
N TRP A 3 -14.67 14.92 16.57
CA TRP A 3 -14.44 14.88 15.12
C TRP A 3 -14.44 16.27 14.45
N ARG A 4 -15.05 17.27 15.09
CA ARG A 4 -15.08 18.65 14.57
C ARG A 4 -13.70 19.31 14.55
N ASN A 5 -12.83 18.93 15.49
CA ASN A 5 -11.51 19.56 15.66
C ASN A 5 -10.44 18.95 14.74
N MET A 6 -10.68 17.76 14.17
CA MET A 6 -9.76 17.10 13.23
C MET A 6 -9.62 17.85 11.89
N ARG A 7 -10.68 18.54 11.46
CA ARG A 7 -10.69 19.34 10.22
C ARG A 7 -9.80 20.59 10.30
N ALA A 8 -9.58 21.13 11.50
CA ALA A 8 -8.75 22.31 11.70
C ALA A 8 -7.24 22.00 11.62
N ARG A 9 -6.85 20.73 11.79
CA ARG A 9 -5.44 20.26 11.73
C ARG A 9 -5.03 19.74 10.34
N SER A 10 -5.97 19.50 9.43
CA SER A 10 -5.67 18.87 8.15
C SER A 10 -5.27 19.92 7.10
N ALA A 11 -4.02 19.87 6.62
CA ALA A 11 -3.49 20.77 5.60
C ALA A 11 -4.17 20.64 4.21
N SER A 12 -5.09 19.68 4.03
CA SER A 12 -5.74 19.42 2.75
C SER A 12 -6.94 20.35 2.53
N PRO A 13 -7.07 21.00 1.35
CA PRO A 13 -8.24 21.81 1.00
C PRO A 13 -9.58 21.06 1.06
N ARG A 14 -9.55 19.71 0.97
CA ARG A 14 -10.75 18.84 0.99
C ARG A 14 -10.46 17.54 1.77
N PRO A 15 -10.46 17.58 3.11
CA PRO A 15 -10.04 16.46 3.96
C PRO A 15 -10.92 15.21 3.78
N ASP A 16 -12.24 15.37 3.57
CA ASP A 16 -13.16 14.23 3.39
C ASP A 16 -12.84 13.40 2.14
N ILE A 17 -12.46 14.07 1.05
CA ILE A 17 -12.08 13.40 -0.20
C ILE A 17 -10.74 12.70 -0.04
N ALA A 18 -9.78 13.36 0.62
CA ALA A 18 -8.47 12.78 0.87
C ALA A 18 -8.58 11.47 1.67
N VAL A 19 -9.36 11.46 2.76
CA VAL A 19 -9.59 10.27 3.60
C VAL A 19 -10.24 9.14 2.80
N ARG A 20 -11.26 9.43 1.98
CA ARG A 20 -11.92 8.42 1.16
C ARG A 20 -10.98 7.86 0.09
N ALA A 21 -10.20 8.72 -0.56
CA ALA A 21 -9.25 8.32 -1.59
C ALA A 21 -8.13 7.45 -1.03
N THR A 22 -7.52 7.84 0.09
CA THR A 22 -6.46 7.04 0.73
C THR A 22 -7.01 5.73 1.27
N GLY A 23 -8.20 5.73 1.88
CA GLY A 23 -8.89 4.52 2.34
C GLY A 23 -9.17 3.54 1.20
N ALA A 24 -9.69 4.02 0.06
CA ALA A 24 -9.92 3.20 -1.12
C ALA A 24 -8.61 2.63 -1.69
N ALA A 25 -7.56 3.46 -1.79
CA ALA A 25 -6.25 3.02 -2.26
C ALA A 25 -5.64 1.93 -1.37
N MET A 26 -5.75 2.07 -0.04
CA MET A 26 -5.29 1.06 0.91
C MET A 26 -6.08 -0.25 0.81
N ALA A 27 -7.41 -0.18 0.65
CA ALA A 27 -8.25 -1.36 0.48
C ALA A 27 -7.94 -2.10 -0.83
N ILE A 28 -7.80 -1.38 -1.94
CA ILE A 28 -7.44 -1.95 -3.25
C ILE A 28 -6.03 -2.52 -3.21
N GLY A 29 -5.06 -1.81 -2.63
CA GLY A 29 -3.68 -2.27 -2.50
C GLY A 29 -3.57 -3.53 -1.65
N GLY A 30 -4.28 -3.56 -0.51
CA GLY A 30 -4.35 -4.74 0.36
C GLY A 30 -5.00 -5.93 -0.34
N ALA A 31 -6.12 -5.74 -1.03
CA ALA A 31 -6.79 -6.78 -1.80
C ALA A 31 -5.90 -7.33 -2.94
N SER A 32 -5.16 -6.45 -3.63
CA SER A 32 -4.19 -6.82 -4.66
C SER A 32 -3.11 -7.76 -4.14
N ILE A 33 -2.54 -7.45 -2.97
CA ILE A 33 -1.55 -8.30 -2.30
C ILE A 33 -2.18 -9.63 -1.86
N LEU A 34 -3.31 -9.57 -1.13
CA LEU A 34 -3.98 -10.74 -0.56
C LEU A 34 -4.41 -11.75 -1.63
N LEU A 35 -4.96 -11.28 -2.74
CA LEU A 35 -5.43 -12.13 -3.84
C LEU A 35 -4.30 -12.53 -4.81
N GLY A 36 -3.09 -11.99 -4.62
CA GLY A 36 -1.99 -12.19 -5.55
C GLY A 36 -2.20 -11.53 -6.91
N LEU A 37 -3.10 -10.54 -7.00
CA LEU A 37 -3.45 -9.82 -8.23
C LEU A 37 -2.51 -8.63 -8.38
N LYS A 38 -1.42 -8.82 -9.12
CA LYS A 38 -0.37 -7.78 -9.30
C LYS A 38 0.19 -7.23 -7.96
N PRO A 39 0.69 -8.09 -7.04
CA PRO A 39 1.09 -7.71 -5.68
C PRO A 39 2.02 -6.50 -5.59
N LYS A 40 2.99 -6.38 -6.52
CA LYS A 40 3.93 -5.25 -6.54
C LYS A 40 3.25 -3.89 -6.70
N TYR A 41 2.17 -3.82 -7.48
CA TYR A 41 1.41 -2.58 -7.64
C TYR A 41 0.59 -2.26 -6.40
N GLY A 42 -0.01 -3.27 -5.76
CA GLY A 42 -0.70 -3.10 -4.48
C GLY A 42 0.25 -2.62 -3.38
N ALA A 43 1.45 -3.22 -3.30
CA ALA A 43 2.49 -2.81 -2.37
C ALA A 43 2.97 -1.39 -2.63
N ALA A 44 3.23 -1.02 -3.89
CA ALA A 44 3.61 0.35 -4.25
C ALA A 44 2.55 1.39 -3.86
N ALA A 45 1.26 1.07 -4.03
CA ALA A 45 0.16 1.95 -3.60
C ALA A 45 0.16 2.15 -2.08
N ILE A 46 0.29 1.08 -1.30
CA ILE A 46 0.37 1.15 0.17
C ILE A 46 1.60 1.95 0.61
N ILE A 47 2.77 1.69 0.01
CA ILE A 47 4.01 2.42 0.28
C ILE A 47 3.81 3.91 0.02
N GLY A 48 3.27 4.28 -1.14
CA GLY A 48 3.04 5.68 -1.51
C GLY A 48 2.12 6.40 -0.52
N VAL A 49 1.00 5.77 -0.13
CA VAL A 49 0.07 6.35 0.84
C VAL A 49 0.71 6.51 2.21
N LEU A 50 1.38 5.47 2.73
CA LEU A 50 1.99 5.51 4.06
C LEU A 50 3.18 6.49 4.12
N ALA A 51 4.05 6.48 3.11
CA ALA A 51 5.22 7.35 3.07
C ALA A 51 4.85 8.83 2.93
N SER A 52 3.82 9.14 2.14
CA SER A 52 3.36 10.52 1.97
C SER A 52 2.51 11.02 3.13
N ALA A 53 1.60 10.20 3.68
CA ALA A 53 0.67 10.67 4.71
C ALA A 53 1.28 10.70 6.12
N SER A 54 2.15 9.75 6.47
CA SER A 54 2.62 9.60 7.86
C SER A 54 3.39 10.82 8.40
N PRO A 55 4.31 11.43 7.65
CA PRO A 55 5.04 12.61 8.14
C PRO A 55 4.18 13.85 8.29
N TRP A 56 3.02 13.91 7.62
CA TRP A 56 2.10 15.03 7.68
C TRP A 56 0.99 14.83 8.72
N MET A 57 0.54 13.59 8.92
CA MET A 57 -0.58 13.27 9.82
C MET A 57 -0.13 12.88 11.23
N HIS A 58 1.10 12.39 11.39
CA HIS A 58 1.64 11.93 12.68
C HIS A 58 3.03 12.52 12.92
N ALA A 59 3.12 13.84 12.77
CA ALA A 59 4.34 14.62 12.92
C ALA A 59 4.69 14.81 14.41
N PHE A 60 4.93 13.72 15.14
CA PHE A 60 5.14 13.73 16.59
C PHE A 60 6.31 14.64 17.05
N TRP A 61 7.26 14.92 16.16
CA TRP A 61 8.37 15.85 16.41
C TRP A 61 7.95 17.33 16.50
N ALA A 62 6.74 17.67 16.01
CA ALA A 62 6.18 19.00 16.04
C ALA A 62 5.14 19.21 17.16
N ASP A 63 4.80 18.16 17.92
CA ASP A 63 3.86 18.26 19.04
C ASP A 63 4.57 18.71 20.33
N GLU A 64 4.04 19.76 20.96
CA GLU A 64 4.54 20.29 22.24
C GLU A 64 3.92 19.58 23.46
N ASP A 65 2.69 19.07 23.32
CA ASP A 65 2.00 18.32 24.37
C ASP A 65 2.55 16.87 24.46
N PRO A 66 3.05 16.43 25.63
CA PRO A 66 3.68 15.11 25.77
C PRO A 66 2.74 13.94 25.43
N GLN A 67 1.45 14.06 25.75
CA GLN A 67 0.45 13.03 25.53
C GLN A 67 0.11 12.91 24.05
N ALA A 68 -0.09 14.04 23.36
CA ALA A 68 -0.31 14.10 21.91
C ALA A 68 0.91 13.54 21.15
N ARG A 69 2.11 13.98 21.52
CA ARG A 69 3.37 13.48 20.94
C ARG A 69 3.50 11.97 21.08
N GLN A 70 3.20 11.41 22.25
CA GLN A 70 3.26 9.96 22.45
C GLN A 70 2.24 9.23 21.55
N ALA A 71 1.01 9.76 21.44
CA ALA A 71 -0.01 9.17 20.58
C ALA A 71 0.42 9.19 19.11
N ASP A 72 0.91 10.32 18.60
CA ASP A 72 1.36 10.44 17.21
C ASP A 72 2.62 9.60 16.94
N MET A 73 3.53 9.47 17.90
CA MET A 73 4.68 8.57 17.77
C MET A 73 4.24 7.10 17.63
N ILE A 74 3.22 6.67 18.36
CA ILE A 74 2.64 5.32 18.24
C ILE A 74 2.01 5.13 16.85
N HIS A 75 1.24 6.11 16.37
CA HIS A 75 0.61 6.02 15.05
C HIS A 75 1.63 6.04 13.91
N PHE A 76 2.65 6.90 13.99
CA PHE A 76 3.77 6.93 13.06
C PHE A 76 4.49 5.58 13.04
N GLY A 77 4.80 5.02 14.21
CA GLY A 77 5.45 3.72 14.34
C GLY A 77 4.63 2.58 13.72
N LYS A 78 3.30 2.56 13.91
CA LYS A 78 2.41 1.59 13.24
C LYS A 78 2.48 1.71 11.72
N ASN A 79 2.44 2.93 11.19
CA ASN A 79 2.54 3.14 9.75
C ASN A 79 3.92 2.76 9.20
N LEU A 80 4.99 3.01 9.96
CA LEU A 80 6.35 2.61 9.58
C LEU A 80 6.50 1.08 9.56
N ALA A 81 5.92 0.37 10.51
CA ALA A 81 5.89 -1.09 10.52
C ALA A 81 5.13 -1.64 9.30
N LEU A 82 3.98 -1.05 8.96
CA LEU A 82 3.20 -1.42 7.78
C LEU A 82 3.95 -1.09 6.47
N LEU A 83 4.65 0.04 6.40
CA LEU A 83 5.51 0.41 5.28
C LEU A 83 6.61 -0.64 5.08
N GLY A 84 7.30 -1.03 6.16
CA GLY A 84 8.31 -2.09 6.14
C GLY A 84 7.74 -3.43 5.67
N GLY A 85 6.54 -3.80 6.13
CA GLY A 85 5.83 -4.99 5.64
C GLY A 85 5.50 -4.91 4.16
N ALA A 86 5.01 -3.77 3.67
CA ALA A 86 4.73 -3.57 2.25
C ALA A 86 6.01 -3.63 1.39
N LEU A 87 7.12 -3.06 1.86
CA LEU A 87 8.43 -3.15 1.19
C LEU A 87 8.94 -4.60 1.13
N ALA A 88 8.83 -5.36 2.23
CA ALA A 88 9.18 -6.76 2.25
C ALA A 88 8.37 -7.56 1.22
N LEU A 89 7.04 -7.33 1.16
CA LEU A 89 6.16 -7.97 0.19
C LEU A 89 6.45 -7.57 -1.27
N ALA A 90 6.88 -6.33 -1.51
CA ALA A 90 7.29 -5.87 -2.83
C ALA A 90 8.55 -6.59 -3.35
N GLY A 91 9.40 -7.07 -2.44
CA GLY A 91 10.62 -7.83 -2.74
C GLY A 91 10.39 -9.30 -3.05
N ILE A 92 9.19 -9.85 -2.83
CA ILE A 92 8.90 -11.26 -3.09
C ILE A 92 8.80 -11.53 -4.59
N GLU A 93 9.37 -12.66 -5.03
CA GLU A 93 9.31 -13.09 -6.43
C GLU A 93 7.87 -13.43 -6.84
N GLU A 94 7.48 -12.96 -8.03
CA GLU A 94 6.19 -13.27 -8.63
C GLU A 94 6.34 -14.45 -9.60
N PRO A 95 5.40 -15.40 -9.65
CA PRO A 95 4.08 -15.38 -9.00
C PRO A 95 4.07 -15.93 -7.57
N TRP A 96 3.26 -15.30 -6.72
CA TRP A 96 3.01 -15.79 -5.35
C TRP A 96 2.39 -17.20 -5.40
N PRO A 97 2.84 -18.16 -4.57
CA PRO A 97 2.37 -19.56 -4.65
C PRO A 97 0.85 -19.72 -4.51
N ALA A 98 0.22 -18.91 -3.67
CA ALA A 98 -1.24 -18.85 -3.46
C ALA A 98 -1.95 -17.75 -4.28
N SER A 99 -1.30 -17.17 -5.29
CA SER A 99 -1.95 -16.13 -6.12
C SER A 99 -3.07 -16.71 -6.98
N LEU A 100 -4.14 -15.93 -7.15
CA LEU A 100 -5.14 -16.16 -8.20
C LEU A 100 -4.64 -15.71 -9.59
N GLY A 101 -3.33 -15.50 -9.74
CA GLY A 101 -2.67 -14.99 -10.93
C GLY A 101 -2.81 -15.93 -12.13
N ARG A 102 -2.84 -15.32 -13.32
CA ARG A 102 -3.04 -15.99 -14.61
C ARG A 102 -2.02 -17.11 -14.84
N LYS A 103 -2.44 -18.37 -14.71
CA LYS A 103 -1.73 -19.50 -15.33
C LYS A 103 -1.70 -19.25 -16.85
N LYS A 104 -0.52 -19.27 -17.48
CA LYS A 104 -0.40 -19.11 -18.94
C LYS A 104 -1.34 -20.08 -19.63
N SER A 105 -2.11 -19.59 -20.63
CA SER A 105 -3.07 -20.46 -21.30
C SER A 105 -2.33 -21.58 -22.04
N MET A 106 -2.99 -22.72 -22.21
CA MET A 106 -2.41 -23.85 -22.95
C MET A 106 -1.97 -23.42 -24.36
N VAL A 107 -2.69 -22.49 -24.98
CA VAL A 107 -2.39 -21.91 -26.30
C VAL A 107 -1.09 -21.11 -26.27
N GLU A 108 -0.86 -20.27 -25.27
CA GLU A 108 0.39 -19.49 -25.15
C GLU A 108 1.59 -20.38 -24.86
N ARG A 109 1.39 -21.46 -24.11
CA ARG A 109 2.41 -22.49 -23.89
C ARG A 109 2.75 -23.20 -25.20
N ALA A 110 1.72 -23.67 -25.93
CA ALA A 110 1.90 -24.34 -27.21
C ALA A 110 2.59 -23.44 -28.26
N LYS A 111 2.17 -22.17 -28.37
CA LYS A 111 2.77 -21.18 -29.27
C LYS A 111 4.25 -20.93 -28.94
N LYS A 112 4.59 -20.82 -27.65
CA LYS A 112 5.98 -20.64 -27.20
C LYS A 112 6.84 -21.86 -27.51
N THR A 113 6.31 -23.08 -27.33
CA THR A 113 7.01 -24.31 -27.67
C THR A 113 7.21 -24.45 -29.18
N ALA A 114 6.15 -24.24 -29.96
CA ALA A 114 6.21 -24.27 -31.42
C ALA A 114 7.22 -23.25 -31.97
N TRP A 115 7.21 -22.02 -31.46
CA TRP A 115 8.18 -21.00 -31.86
C TRP A 115 9.62 -21.38 -31.53
N LYS A 116 9.87 -22.00 -30.36
CA LYS A 116 11.20 -22.50 -30.00
C LYS A 116 11.69 -23.63 -30.91
N VAL A 117 10.78 -24.50 -31.35
CA VAL A 117 11.11 -25.58 -32.30
C VAL A 117 11.38 -25.03 -33.70
N LEU A 118 10.63 -24.01 -34.13
CA LEU A 118 10.79 -23.41 -35.45
C LEU A 118 11.99 -22.46 -35.57
N ALA A 119 12.48 -21.93 -34.44
CA ALA A 119 13.63 -21.02 -34.38
C ALA A 119 14.96 -21.74 -34.04
N ALA A 120 14.95 -23.08 -33.96
CA ALA A 120 16.11 -23.95 -33.76
C ALA A 120 16.44 -24.68 -35.06
#